data_AF-A0A1C5VHV3-F1
#
_entry.id   AF-A0A1C5VHV3-F1
#
_cell.length_a   1.000
_cell.length_b   1.000
_cell.length_c   1.000
_cell.angle_alpha   90.00
_cell.angle_beta   90.00
_cell.angle_gamma   90.00
#
_symmetry.space_group_name_H-M   'P 1'
#
loop_
_entity.id
_entity.type
_entity.pdbx_description
1 polymer ?
#
loop_
_entity_poly.entity_id
_entity_poly.type
_entity_poly.pdbx_seq_one_letter_code
_entity_poly.pdbx_strand_id
1 'polypeptide(L)'
;MNINQKLIRAAEFNPTEKSHKLTVLSMCQQIEKQQITLPLYQRDMSWNLHKCISLLNYQLLGKAPVSPLSVNAINDLQDYVPQVSFITREIVKDMSRTQISIVDGQQRLTTNYKAYTDSEDFRNIVLDLIKGRFLLVEGAIERYQIPVGKLLNKEDSVFYSYVMNSKYLRKENVLPVLLQCRTKIRNYYYTINQADDLSEDEQIEWFEVLNNAGSRVSALQMRFSKMKIHGIDIYTQYTNIFRDRLLEHGYNFFVPKKTEVSYPIATLNSAYEIITGKEHTEAYTPIPSDTKENQLCSLKPSEIQRCFELTLKALDKALQFIQEHNLQEPDRIDYITYLTGYFVYYPDNMGKEVENKLCEWYMNVNFKNQSNTGRRTEFKKLLNIKS
;
A
#
# COMPACT_ATOMS: atom_id res chain seq x y z
N MET A 1 15.11 18.93 -41.17
CA MET A 1 14.03 18.36 -40.35
C MET A 1 14.59 18.15 -38.95
N ASN A 2 14.13 18.89 -37.94
CA ASN A 2 14.64 18.74 -36.58
C ASN A 2 13.89 17.61 -35.88
N ILE A 3 14.51 16.44 -35.79
CA ILE A 3 13.98 15.32 -35.00
C ILE A 3 14.23 15.63 -33.52
N ASN A 4 13.24 15.36 -32.67
CA ASN A 4 13.34 15.57 -31.24
C ASN A 4 14.46 14.70 -30.63
N GLN A 5 15.43 15.31 -29.94
CA GLN A 5 16.55 14.58 -29.34
C GLN A 5 16.11 13.53 -28.30
N LYS A 6 15.00 13.75 -27.60
CA LYS A 6 14.41 12.77 -26.67
C LYS A 6 13.98 11.51 -27.42
N LEU A 7 13.40 11.67 -28.62
CA LEU A 7 12.97 10.54 -29.45
C LEU A 7 14.16 9.74 -29.98
N ILE A 8 15.25 10.42 -30.38
CA ILE A 8 16.48 9.75 -30.84
C ILE A 8 17.06 8.89 -29.71
N ARG A 9 17.23 9.46 -28.51
CA ARG A 9 17.74 8.71 -27.34
C ARG A 9 16.83 7.55 -26.94
N ALA A 10 15.50 7.74 -26.98
CA ALA A 10 14.55 6.68 -26.66
C ALA A 10 14.58 5.54 -27.69
N ALA A 11 14.79 5.85 -28.98
CA ALA A 11 14.88 4.85 -30.04
C ALA A 11 16.17 4.01 -29.97
N GLU A 12 17.24 4.55 -29.40
CA GLU A 12 18.53 3.85 -29.20
C GLU A 12 18.55 2.98 -27.93
N PHE A 13 17.60 3.17 -27.02
CA PHE A 13 17.54 2.46 -25.74
C PHE A 13 16.57 1.28 -25.78
N ASN A 14 17.09 0.07 -25.54
CA ASN A 14 16.27 -1.14 -25.41
C ASN A 14 16.19 -1.59 -23.93
N PRO A 15 15.06 -1.38 -23.24
CA PRO A 15 14.90 -1.76 -21.83
C PRO A 15 14.87 -3.28 -21.60
N THR A 16 14.70 -4.10 -22.64
CA THR A 16 14.54 -5.56 -22.49
C THR A 16 15.85 -6.33 -22.35
N GLU A 17 16.99 -5.72 -22.69
CA GLU A 17 18.32 -6.37 -22.69
C GLU A 17 18.87 -6.64 -21.28
N LYS A 18 18.30 -6.03 -20.25
CA LYS A 18 18.72 -6.18 -18.84
C LYS A 18 17.86 -7.19 -18.06
N SER A 19 17.64 -8.37 -18.65
CA SER A 19 16.89 -9.46 -18.02
C SER A 19 17.82 -10.61 -17.62
N HIS A 20 17.79 -11.02 -16.34
CA HIS A 20 18.58 -12.16 -15.84
C HIS A 20 17.74 -13.07 -14.94
N LYS A 21 18.31 -14.17 -14.45
CA LYS A 21 17.59 -15.15 -13.60
C LYS A 21 18.26 -15.29 -12.24
N LEU A 22 17.46 -15.30 -11.18
CA LEU A 22 17.91 -15.60 -9.82
C LEU A 22 17.04 -16.70 -9.20
N THR A 23 17.66 -17.58 -8.42
CA THR A 23 16.94 -18.61 -7.67
C THR A 23 16.30 -18.02 -6.41
N VAL A 24 15.23 -18.65 -5.93
CA VAL A 24 14.61 -18.33 -4.63
C VAL A 24 15.66 -18.31 -3.51
N LEU A 25 16.54 -19.31 -3.47
CA LEU A 25 17.59 -19.40 -2.44
C LEU A 25 18.55 -18.20 -2.50
N SER A 26 19.04 -17.85 -3.70
CA SER A 26 19.94 -16.71 -3.89
C SER A 26 19.28 -15.41 -3.45
N MET A 27 18.03 -15.17 -3.84
CA MET A 27 17.30 -13.96 -3.44
C MET A 27 17.08 -13.91 -1.92
N CYS A 28 16.78 -15.03 -1.27
CA CYS A 28 16.63 -15.05 0.20
C CYS A 28 17.94 -14.70 0.90
N GLN A 29 19.08 -15.22 0.41
CA GLN A 29 20.40 -14.88 0.94
C GLN A 29 20.75 -13.41 0.72
N GLN A 30 20.42 -12.85 -0.45
CA GLN A 30 20.63 -11.43 -0.73
C GLN A 30 19.76 -10.53 0.15
N ILE A 31 18.51 -10.93 0.43
CA ILE A 31 17.65 -10.23 1.41
C ILE A 31 18.27 -10.27 2.81
N GLU A 32 18.75 -11.43 3.25
CA GLU A 32 19.38 -11.61 4.57
C GLU A 32 20.65 -10.75 4.73
N LYS A 33 21.43 -10.60 3.65
CA LYS A 33 22.62 -9.73 3.60
C LYS A 33 22.29 -8.26 3.33
N GLN A 34 21.01 -7.89 3.32
CA GLN A 34 20.53 -6.55 2.98
C GLN A 34 21.00 -6.03 1.61
N GLN A 35 21.28 -6.90 0.64
CA GLN A 35 21.61 -6.53 -0.74
C GLN A 35 20.37 -6.28 -1.60
N ILE A 36 19.23 -6.87 -1.19
CA ILE A 36 17.91 -6.57 -1.71
C ILE A 36 17.15 -5.77 -0.66
N THR A 37 16.70 -4.58 -1.04
CA THR A 37 15.93 -3.66 -0.20
C THR A 37 14.62 -3.28 -0.87
N LEU A 38 13.82 -2.53 -0.12
CA LEU A 38 12.54 -2.02 -0.59
C LEU A 38 12.59 -0.51 -0.57
N PRO A 39 12.05 0.16 -1.60
CA PRO A 39 11.84 1.58 -1.53
C PRO A 39 10.83 1.87 -0.43
N LEU A 40 11.05 2.95 0.33
CA LEU A 40 10.27 3.30 1.52
C LEU A 40 8.76 3.27 1.28
N TYR A 41 8.32 3.58 0.06
CA TYR A 41 6.92 3.63 -0.32
C TYR A 41 6.20 2.28 -0.41
N GLN A 42 6.91 1.15 -0.41
CA GLN A 42 6.29 -0.19 -0.48
C GLN A 42 6.07 -0.85 0.89
N ARG A 43 6.20 -0.09 1.98
CA ARG A 43 6.20 -0.60 3.36
C ARG A 43 4.98 -1.44 3.72
N ASP A 44 3.79 -1.08 3.25
CA ASP A 44 2.52 -1.58 3.80
C ASP A 44 1.82 -2.65 2.92
N MET A 45 2.49 -3.17 1.89
CA MET A 45 1.91 -4.20 1.02
C MET A 45 2.20 -5.64 1.51
N SER A 46 1.16 -6.37 1.91
CA SER A 46 1.25 -7.78 2.29
C SER A 46 0.18 -8.66 1.60
N TRP A 47 0.50 -9.94 1.43
CA TRP A 47 -0.47 -10.96 1.00
C TRP A 47 -1.08 -11.65 2.23
N ASN A 48 -2.34 -12.08 2.09
CA ASN A 48 -2.94 -13.01 3.03
C ASN A 48 -2.32 -14.42 2.88
N LEU A 49 -2.48 -15.25 3.91
CA LEU A 49 -1.90 -16.61 3.93
C LEU A 49 -2.36 -17.47 2.75
N HIS A 50 -3.61 -17.34 2.30
CA HIS A 50 -4.10 -18.09 1.13
C HIS A 50 -3.30 -17.80 -0.13
N LYS A 51 -2.99 -16.53 -0.42
CA LYS A 51 -2.15 -16.17 -1.58
C LYS A 51 -0.72 -16.69 -1.43
N CYS A 52 -0.16 -16.63 -0.23
CA CYS A 52 1.15 -17.20 0.07
C CYS A 52 1.19 -18.72 -0.22
N ILE A 53 0.17 -19.46 0.25
CA ILE A 53 0.01 -20.90 0.00
C ILE A 53 -0.15 -21.18 -1.49
N SER A 54 -0.94 -20.38 -2.21
CA SER A 54 -1.10 -20.51 -3.66
C SER A 54 0.24 -20.33 -4.40
N LEU A 55 1.07 -19.37 -3.99
CA LEU A 55 2.41 -19.20 -4.56
C LEU A 55 3.30 -20.43 -4.31
N LEU A 56 3.37 -20.91 -3.07
CA LEU A 56 4.19 -22.08 -2.72
C LEU A 56 3.74 -23.32 -3.50
N ASN A 57 2.43 -23.52 -3.62
CA ASN A 57 1.87 -24.58 -4.44
C ASN A 57 2.20 -24.42 -5.92
N TYR A 58 2.15 -23.20 -6.44
CA TYR A 58 2.51 -22.94 -7.84
C TYR A 58 4.00 -23.17 -8.09
N GLN A 59 4.89 -22.80 -7.17
CA GLN A 59 6.32 -23.12 -7.29
C GLN A 59 6.59 -24.63 -7.22
N LEU A 60 5.82 -25.37 -6.42
CA LEU A 60 5.96 -26.82 -6.29
C LEU A 60 5.31 -27.61 -7.45
N LEU A 61 4.12 -27.24 -7.88
CA LEU A 61 3.25 -28.02 -8.78
C LEU A 61 2.97 -27.35 -10.12
N GLY A 62 3.24 -26.05 -10.24
CA GLY A 62 2.99 -25.27 -11.44
C GLY A 62 3.78 -25.78 -12.65
N LYS A 63 3.17 -25.65 -13.83
CA LYS A 63 3.74 -26.06 -15.11
C LYS A 63 4.48 -24.93 -15.84
N ALA A 64 4.44 -23.72 -15.30
CA ALA A 64 5.01 -22.52 -15.91
C ALA A 64 5.72 -21.67 -14.84
N PRO A 65 6.67 -20.80 -15.25
CA PRO A 65 7.29 -19.85 -14.33
C PRO A 65 6.27 -18.84 -13.79
N VAL A 66 6.49 -18.35 -12.57
CA VAL A 66 5.81 -17.18 -12.02
C VAL A 66 6.26 -15.95 -12.81
N SER A 67 5.42 -14.92 -12.83
CA SER A 67 5.74 -13.64 -13.47
C SER A 67 7.10 -13.09 -13.01
N PRO A 68 7.81 -12.35 -13.89
CA PRO A 68 9.06 -11.69 -13.55
C PRO A 68 8.96 -10.80 -12.30
N LEU A 69 10.11 -10.51 -11.71
CA LEU A 69 10.29 -9.45 -10.72
C LEU A 69 10.89 -8.23 -11.42
N SER A 70 10.47 -7.04 -11.04
CA SER A 70 11.03 -5.79 -11.54
C SER A 70 11.86 -5.13 -10.46
N VAL A 71 13.08 -4.75 -10.79
CA VAL A 71 14.03 -4.19 -9.83
C VAL A 71 14.72 -2.95 -10.40
N ASN A 72 15.09 -2.05 -9.51
CA ASN A 72 15.96 -0.91 -9.78
C ASN A 72 17.32 -1.17 -9.11
N ALA A 73 18.40 -1.21 -9.88
CA ALA A 73 19.74 -1.22 -9.34
C ALA A 73 20.18 0.21 -9.03
N ILE A 74 20.58 0.46 -7.78
CA ILE A 74 21.04 1.77 -7.32
C ILE A 74 22.58 1.80 -7.45
N ASN A 75 23.06 2.58 -8.39
CA ASN A 75 24.48 2.87 -8.62
C ASN A 75 24.82 4.31 -8.25
N ASP A 76 23.87 5.24 -8.41
CA ASP A 76 23.98 6.61 -7.93
C ASP A 76 23.52 6.70 -6.46
N LEU A 77 24.43 7.12 -5.59
CA LEU A 77 24.17 7.31 -4.15
C LEU A 77 23.81 8.76 -3.81
N GLN A 78 23.81 9.67 -4.78
CA GLN A 78 23.41 11.07 -4.59
C GLN A 78 21.91 11.26 -4.80
N ASP A 79 21.33 10.55 -5.76
CA ASP A 79 19.91 10.64 -6.12
C ASP A 79 19.28 9.24 -6.18
N TYR A 80 18.77 8.78 -5.04
CA TYR A 80 18.06 7.51 -4.94
C TYR A 80 16.90 7.59 -3.95
N VAL A 81 15.88 6.76 -4.18
CA VAL A 81 14.74 6.64 -3.27
C VAL A 81 15.20 6.04 -1.95
N PRO A 82 14.94 6.69 -0.80
CA PRO A 82 15.27 6.13 0.52
C PRO A 82 14.77 4.70 0.67
N GLN A 83 15.66 3.83 1.15
CA GLN A 83 15.43 2.39 1.23
C GLN A 83 15.12 1.95 2.65
N VAL A 84 14.32 0.89 2.77
CA VAL A 84 14.10 0.17 4.01
C VAL A 84 14.52 -1.29 3.87
N SER A 85 14.90 -1.89 5.00
CA SER A 85 15.20 -3.30 5.08
C SER A 85 13.96 -4.10 4.64
N PHE A 86 14.19 -5.23 3.97
CA PHE A 86 13.11 -6.03 3.42
C PHE A 86 12.14 -6.57 4.49
N ILE A 87 12.68 -6.81 5.70
CA ILE A 87 12.02 -7.54 6.78
C ILE A 87 11.57 -6.61 7.89
N THR A 88 12.51 -5.93 8.55
CA THR A 88 12.19 -5.04 9.70
C THR A 88 11.56 -3.73 9.27
N ARG A 89 11.65 -3.37 7.98
CA ARG A 89 11.15 -2.10 7.42
C ARG A 89 11.80 -0.87 8.06
N GLU A 90 13.00 -1.06 8.60
CA GLU A 90 13.84 0.00 9.14
C GLU A 90 14.63 0.67 8.02
N ILE A 91 14.90 1.96 8.16
CA ILE A 91 15.65 2.73 7.16
C ILE A 91 17.07 2.17 7.04
N VAL A 92 17.50 1.90 5.81
CA VAL A 92 18.87 1.49 5.49
C VAL A 92 19.73 2.75 5.45
N LYS A 93 20.70 2.84 6.37
CA LYS A 93 21.57 4.03 6.50
C LYS A 93 22.78 3.95 5.57
N ASP A 94 23.35 2.76 5.40
CA ASP A 94 24.56 2.53 4.63
C ASP A 94 24.22 1.87 3.30
N MET A 95 24.02 2.70 2.28
CA MET A 95 23.73 2.24 0.93
C MET A 95 25.02 1.93 0.17
N SER A 96 25.08 0.77 -0.45
CA SER A 96 26.18 0.40 -1.36
C SER A 96 25.78 0.59 -2.81
N ARG A 97 26.77 0.83 -3.69
CA ARG A 97 26.56 0.68 -5.13
C ARG A 97 26.10 -0.74 -5.45
N THR A 98 25.31 -0.88 -6.50
CA THR A 98 24.67 -2.13 -6.95
C THR A 98 23.61 -2.69 -5.98
N GLN A 99 23.09 -1.85 -5.07
CA GLN A 99 21.98 -2.25 -4.21
C GLN A 99 20.72 -2.49 -5.05
N ILE A 100 20.00 -3.60 -4.81
CA ILE A 100 18.81 -3.95 -5.58
C ILE A 100 17.56 -3.49 -4.82
N SER A 101 16.87 -2.48 -5.35
CA SER A 101 15.57 -2.00 -4.87
C SER A 101 14.44 -2.71 -5.62
N ILE A 102 13.56 -3.41 -4.92
CA ILE A 102 12.42 -4.08 -5.59
C ILE A 102 11.36 -3.07 -5.98
N VAL A 103 11.00 -3.06 -7.27
CA VAL A 103 9.89 -2.28 -7.81
C VAL A 103 8.62 -3.14 -7.86
N ASP A 104 8.67 -4.38 -8.31
CA ASP A 104 7.53 -5.31 -8.25
C ASP A 104 7.93 -6.71 -7.76
N GLY A 105 6.99 -7.36 -7.05
CA GLY A 105 7.13 -8.73 -6.58
C GLY A 105 7.57 -8.87 -5.14
N GLN A 106 7.52 -7.79 -4.36
CA GLN A 106 7.76 -7.78 -2.92
C GLN A 106 7.03 -8.93 -2.18
N GLN A 107 5.75 -9.17 -2.48
CA GLN A 107 4.98 -10.17 -1.73
C GLN A 107 5.42 -11.60 -2.04
N ARG A 108 5.91 -11.85 -3.27
CA ARG A 108 6.47 -13.13 -3.68
C ARG A 108 7.76 -13.41 -2.94
N LEU A 109 8.66 -12.43 -2.89
CA LEU A 109 9.91 -12.51 -2.14
C LEU A 109 9.67 -12.66 -0.64
N THR A 110 8.75 -11.87 -0.07
CA THR A 110 8.37 -11.95 1.35
C THR A 110 7.87 -13.34 1.73
N THR A 111 7.03 -13.94 0.88
CA THR A 111 6.50 -15.30 1.10
C THR A 111 7.62 -16.33 1.17
N ASN A 112 8.53 -16.31 0.18
CA ASN A 112 9.65 -17.23 0.15
C ASN A 112 10.60 -17.01 1.33
N TYR A 113 10.87 -15.76 1.67
CA TYR A 113 11.77 -15.43 2.78
C TYR A 113 11.20 -15.86 4.14
N LYS A 114 9.90 -15.67 4.40
CA LYS A 114 9.25 -16.14 5.64
C LYS A 114 9.32 -17.66 5.79
N ALA A 115 9.22 -18.40 4.68
CA ALA A 115 9.44 -19.85 4.68
C ALA A 115 10.92 -20.21 4.89
N TYR A 116 11.84 -19.43 4.33
CA TYR A 116 13.29 -19.63 4.48
C TYR A 116 13.76 -19.38 5.93
N THR A 117 13.17 -18.42 6.65
CA THR A 117 13.55 -18.08 8.03
C THR A 117 12.70 -18.75 9.10
N ASP A 118 11.76 -19.63 8.73
CA ASP A 118 10.85 -20.28 9.67
C ASP A 118 10.05 -19.29 10.53
N SER A 119 9.48 -18.29 9.86
CA SER A 119 8.67 -17.25 10.50
C SER A 119 7.43 -17.83 11.19
N GLU A 120 7.14 -17.34 12.40
CA GLU A 120 5.94 -17.70 13.17
C GLU A 120 4.63 -17.50 12.39
N ASP A 121 4.57 -16.48 11.52
CA ASP A 121 3.40 -16.23 10.67
C ASP A 121 3.06 -17.43 9.77
N PHE A 122 4.06 -18.28 9.47
CA PHE A 122 3.97 -19.41 8.56
C PHE A 122 3.99 -20.76 9.29
N ARG A 123 3.96 -20.75 10.63
CA ARG A 123 4.02 -21.97 11.46
C ARG A 123 2.96 -23.01 11.11
N ASN A 124 1.78 -22.53 10.69
CA ASN A 124 0.61 -23.34 10.36
C ASN A 124 0.48 -23.67 8.86
N ILE A 125 1.44 -23.26 8.03
CA ILE A 125 1.49 -23.66 6.63
C ILE A 125 2.33 -24.93 6.55
N VAL A 126 1.72 -26.02 6.09
CA VAL A 126 2.38 -27.33 6.02
C VAL A 126 2.31 -27.89 4.61
N LEU A 127 3.35 -28.62 4.20
CA LEU A 127 3.27 -29.54 3.07
C LEU A 127 2.60 -30.82 3.57
N ASP A 128 1.45 -31.15 3.02
CA ASP A 128 0.72 -32.39 3.31
C ASP A 128 1.12 -33.45 2.29
N LEU A 129 1.76 -34.52 2.75
CA LEU A 129 2.29 -35.58 1.87
C LEU A 129 1.21 -36.49 1.30
N ILE A 130 0.02 -36.53 1.90
CA ILE A 130 -1.11 -37.31 1.38
C ILE A 130 -1.86 -36.51 0.32
N LYS A 131 -2.07 -35.22 0.56
CA LYS A 131 -2.74 -34.31 -0.38
C LYS A 131 -1.79 -33.77 -1.47
N GLY A 132 -0.49 -33.91 -1.30
CA GLY A 132 0.54 -33.52 -2.27
C GLY A 132 0.67 -32.00 -2.48
N ARG A 133 0.28 -31.18 -1.49
CA ARG A 133 0.26 -29.72 -1.62
C ARG A 133 0.41 -29.02 -0.27
N PHE A 134 0.81 -27.75 -0.31
CA PHE A 134 0.76 -26.85 0.83
C PHE A 134 -0.67 -26.47 1.18
N LEU A 135 -0.97 -26.41 2.47
CA LEU A 135 -2.26 -25.98 3.02
C LEU A 135 -2.08 -25.35 4.40
N LEU A 136 -3.11 -24.63 4.85
CA LEU A 136 -3.20 -24.09 6.21
C LEU A 136 -3.80 -25.16 7.14
N VAL A 137 -3.21 -25.36 8.30
CA VAL A 137 -3.78 -26.17 9.39
C VAL A 137 -4.16 -25.30 10.58
N GLU A 138 -5.32 -25.57 11.17
CA GLU A 138 -5.82 -24.86 12.35
C GLU A 138 -5.47 -25.57 13.67
N GLY A 139 -5.10 -26.86 13.59
CA GLY A 139 -4.80 -27.71 14.75
C GLY A 139 -3.36 -28.22 14.79
N ALA A 140 -3.16 -29.33 15.51
CA ALA A 140 -1.86 -29.98 15.58
C ALA A 140 -1.39 -30.46 14.20
N ILE A 141 -0.09 -30.37 13.95
CA ILE A 141 0.52 -30.82 12.70
C ILE A 141 0.54 -32.34 12.68
N GLU A 142 -0.02 -32.92 11.63
CA GLU A 142 -0.13 -34.37 11.49
C GLU A 142 1.22 -35.01 11.18
N ARG A 143 1.37 -36.29 11.52
CA ARG A 143 2.64 -37.03 11.33
C ARG A 143 3.14 -37.09 9.88
N TYR A 144 2.24 -36.95 8.91
CA TYR A 144 2.51 -36.95 7.47
C TYR A 144 2.60 -35.53 6.88
N GLN A 145 2.64 -34.51 7.74
CA GLN A 145 2.79 -33.12 7.37
C GLN A 145 4.14 -32.59 7.85
N ILE A 146 4.67 -31.60 7.14
CA ILE A 146 5.88 -30.87 7.54
C ILE A 146 5.62 -29.36 7.41
N PRO A 147 5.89 -28.54 8.45
CA PRO A 147 5.79 -27.09 8.34
C PRO A 147 6.70 -26.56 7.23
N VAL A 148 6.21 -25.59 6.47
CA VAL A 148 6.95 -24.99 5.35
C VAL A 148 8.27 -24.37 5.84
N GLY A 149 8.25 -23.76 7.02
CA GLY A 149 9.42 -23.15 7.64
C GLY A 149 10.51 -24.15 7.99
N LYS A 150 10.15 -25.40 8.35
CA LYS A 150 11.10 -26.50 8.55
C LYS A 150 11.55 -27.12 7.23
N LEU A 151 10.64 -27.28 6.28
CA LEU A 151 10.93 -27.84 4.95
C LEU A 151 11.89 -26.96 4.14
N LEU A 152 11.76 -25.64 4.22
CA LEU A 152 12.52 -24.67 3.42
C LEU A 152 13.58 -23.90 4.22
N ASN A 153 13.66 -24.15 5.54
CA ASN A 153 14.57 -23.48 6.47
C ASN A 153 15.96 -23.29 5.90
N LYS A 154 16.54 -22.10 6.02
CA LYS A 154 17.90 -21.78 5.58
C LYS A 154 18.95 -22.80 6.00
N GLU A 155 18.88 -23.27 7.24
CA GLU A 155 19.79 -24.26 7.80
C GLU A 155 19.30 -25.68 7.50
N ASP A 156 20.16 -26.47 6.87
CA ASP A 156 19.86 -27.87 6.58
C ASP A 156 19.72 -28.70 7.86
N SER A 157 20.44 -28.35 8.94
CA SER A 157 20.34 -28.98 10.26
C SER A 157 18.92 -28.91 10.82
N VAL A 158 18.21 -27.78 10.65
CA VAL A 158 16.83 -27.61 11.14
C VAL A 158 15.88 -28.56 10.39
N PHE A 159 16.03 -28.66 9.07
CA PHE A 159 15.26 -29.59 8.25
C PHE A 159 15.50 -31.05 8.67
N TYR A 160 16.75 -31.47 8.73
CA TYR A 160 17.09 -32.85 9.09
C TYR A 160 16.68 -33.19 10.52
N SER A 161 16.89 -32.30 11.49
CA SER A 161 16.48 -32.51 12.87
C SER A 161 14.97 -32.73 12.99
N TYR A 162 14.17 -31.94 12.27
CA TYR A 162 12.72 -32.10 12.26
C TYR A 162 12.30 -33.44 11.64
N VAL A 163 12.86 -33.79 10.49
CA VAL A 163 12.50 -35.02 9.77
C VAL A 163 12.90 -36.27 10.54
N MET A 164 14.10 -36.31 11.13
CA MET A 164 14.62 -37.48 11.85
C MET A 164 13.87 -37.78 13.14
N ASN A 165 13.29 -36.75 13.76
CA ASN A 165 12.42 -36.88 14.94
C ASN A 165 11.02 -37.44 14.60
N SER A 166 10.61 -37.46 13.33
CA SER A 166 9.36 -38.06 12.90
C SER A 166 9.54 -39.48 12.36
N LYS A 167 8.84 -40.44 12.95
CA LYS A 167 8.80 -41.84 12.46
C LYS A 167 8.30 -41.95 11.03
N TYR A 168 7.42 -41.06 10.58
CA TYR A 168 6.84 -41.10 9.24
C TYR A 168 7.72 -40.38 8.21
N LEU A 169 8.21 -39.18 8.54
CA LEU A 169 8.98 -38.37 7.58
C LEU A 169 10.37 -38.95 7.30
N ARG A 170 10.98 -39.66 8.26
CA ARG A 170 12.30 -40.29 8.09
C ARG A 170 12.29 -41.59 7.28
N LYS A 171 11.13 -42.06 6.82
CA LYS A 171 11.03 -43.29 6.02
C LYS A 171 11.86 -43.15 4.74
N GLU A 172 12.49 -44.25 4.32
CA GLU A 172 13.39 -44.31 3.16
C GLU A 172 12.75 -43.82 1.86
N ASN A 173 11.43 -44.01 1.70
CA ASN A 173 10.69 -43.54 0.53
C ASN A 173 10.12 -42.11 0.67
N VAL A 174 10.17 -41.50 1.85
CA VAL A 174 9.59 -40.17 2.11
C VAL A 174 10.68 -39.09 2.11
N LEU A 175 11.80 -39.31 2.79
CA LEU A 175 12.89 -38.34 2.89
C LEU A 175 13.42 -37.90 1.50
N PRO A 176 13.67 -38.79 0.52
CA PRO A 176 14.11 -38.37 -0.80
C PRO A 176 13.10 -37.45 -1.51
N VAL A 177 11.80 -37.71 -1.34
CA VAL A 177 10.74 -36.86 -1.92
C VAL A 177 10.76 -35.47 -1.28
N LEU A 178 10.90 -35.40 0.05
CA LEU A 178 11.02 -34.11 0.76
C LEU A 178 12.25 -33.31 0.29
N LEU A 179 13.39 -33.98 0.09
CA LEU A 179 14.61 -33.36 -0.46
C LEU A 179 14.40 -32.84 -1.88
N GLN A 180 13.69 -33.58 -2.72
CA GLN A 180 13.32 -33.13 -4.07
C GLN A 180 12.39 -31.92 -4.02
N CYS A 181 11.36 -31.91 -3.16
CA CYS A 181 10.48 -30.76 -2.96
C CYS A 181 11.27 -29.52 -2.52
N ARG A 182 12.14 -29.67 -1.52
CA ARG A 182 13.02 -28.61 -0.99
C ARG A 182 13.93 -28.05 -2.09
N THR A 183 14.60 -28.93 -2.83
CA THR A 183 15.50 -28.56 -3.93
C THR A 183 14.76 -27.83 -5.05
N LYS A 184 13.59 -28.34 -5.45
CA LYS A 184 12.77 -27.74 -6.51
C LYS A 184 12.38 -26.31 -6.19
N ILE A 185 11.90 -26.03 -4.98
CA ILE A 185 11.48 -24.68 -4.59
C ILE A 185 12.69 -23.76 -4.41
N ARG A 186 13.77 -24.23 -3.77
CA ARG A 186 14.99 -23.42 -3.57
C ARG A 186 15.64 -23.00 -4.88
N ASN A 187 15.65 -23.90 -5.87
CA ASN A 187 16.22 -23.66 -7.19
C ASN A 187 15.21 -23.09 -8.20
N TYR A 188 14.01 -22.72 -7.73
CA TYR A 188 13.02 -22.06 -8.57
C TYR A 188 13.55 -20.70 -9.04
N TYR A 189 13.57 -20.48 -10.36
CA TYR A 189 14.06 -19.23 -10.94
C TYR A 189 12.95 -18.18 -11.08
N TYR A 190 13.29 -16.95 -10.70
CA TYR A 190 12.58 -15.76 -11.15
C TYR A 190 13.37 -15.09 -12.27
N THR A 191 12.67 -14.67 -13.32
CA THR A 191 13.20 -13.69 -14.27
C THR A 191 13.20 -12.33 -13.57
N ILE A 192 14.32 -11.63 -13.63
CA ILE A 192 14.53 -10.30 -13.05
C ILE A 192 14.65 -9.33 -14.22
N ASN A 193 13.71 -8.39 -14.31
CA ASN A 193 13.77 -7.26 -15.22
C ASN A 193 14.40 -6.11 -14.45
N GLN A 194 15.59 -5.69 -14.88
CA GLN A 194 16.35 -4.66 -14.18
C GLN A 194 16.37 -3.34 -14.96
N ALA A 195 16.06 -2.26 -14.26
CA ALA A 195 16.46 -0.91 -14.65
C ALA A 195 17.55 -0.41 -13.70
N ASP A 196 18.25 0.64 -14.10
CA ASP A 196 19.30 1.25 -13.29
C ASP A 196 18.93 2.70 -12.99
N ASP A 197 19.18 3.13 -11.76
CA ASP A 197 19.13 4.53 -11.33
C ASP A 197 17.83 5.27 -11.68
N LEU A 198 16.70 4.55 -11.65
CA LEU A 198 15.39 5.17 -11.83
C LEU A 198 15.09 6.16 -10.71
N SER A 199 14.64 7.36 -11.09
CA SER A 199 14.09 8.33 -10.16
C SER A 199 12.83 7.79 -9.49
N GLU A 200 12.39 8.43 -8.40
CA GLU A 200 11.20 7.99 -7.68
C GLU A 200 9.94 8.00 -8.56
N ASP A 201 9.73 9.07 -9.33
CA ASP A 201 8.56 9.19 -10.21
C ASP A 201 8.59 8.12 -11.32
N GLU A 202 9.77 7.79 -11.86
CA GLU A 202 9.91 6.70 -12.85
C GLU A 202 9.66 5.32 -12.24
N GLN A 203 10.12 5.07 -11.01
CA GLN A 203 9.81 3.81 -10.32
C GLN A 203 8.32 3.70 -10.00
N ILE A 204 7.67 4.80 -9.61
CA ILE A 204 6.21 4.84 -9.38
C ILE A 204 5.47 4.59 -10.69
N GLU A 205 5.81 5.28 -11.77
CA GLU A 205 5.21 5.09 -13.09
C GLU A 205 5.37 3.64 -13.56
N TRP A 206 6.57 3.07 -13.42
CA TRP A 206 6.81 1.67 -13.78
C TRP A 206 5.97 0.72 -12.93
N PHE A 207 5.92 0.95 -11.62
CA PHE A 207 5.07 0.19 -10.71
C PHE A 207 3.59 0.28 -11.07
N GLU A 208 3.10 1.46 -11.46
CA GLU A 208 1.72 1.66 -11.89
C GLU A 208 1.42 0.92 -13.19
N VAL A 209 2.30 1.00 -14.20
CA VAL A 209 2.15 0.25 -15.46
C VAL A 209 2.08 -1.25 -15.17
N LEU A 210 2.91 -1.77 -14.26
CA LEU A 210 2.88 -3.18 -13.86
C LEU A 210 1.61 -3.55 -13.08
N ASN A 211 1.09 -2.65 -12.25
CA ASN A 211 -0.11 -2.88 -11.43
C ASN A 211 -1.43 -2.45 -12.08
N ASN A 212 -1.42 -1.78 -13.23
CA ASN A 212 -2.62 -1.41 -13.98
C ASN A 212 -3.34 -2.62 -14.62
N ALA A 213 -2.82 -3.84 -14.41
CA ALA A 213 -3.55 -5.10 -14.56
C ALA A 213 -4.34 -5.54 -13.30
N GLY A 214 -4.32 -4.76 -12.20
CA GLY A 214 -4.99 -5.07 -10.95
C GLY A 214 -4.63 -4.11 -9.81
N SER A 215 -5.15 -2.88 -9.88
CA SER A 215 -4.95 -1.78 -8.92
C SER A 215 -5.05 -2.22 -7.46
N ARG A 216 -3.96 -2.10 -6.68
CA ARG A 216 -3.97 -2.32 -5.22
C ARG A 216 -3.22 -1.27 -4.41
N VAL A 217 -2.35 -0.48 -5.01
CA VAL A 217 -1.66 0.66 -4.36
C VAL A 217 -1.74 1.86 -5.29
N SER A 218 -2.28 2.97 -4.82
CA SER A 218 -2.39 4.20 -5.60
C SER A 218 -1.16 5.08 -5.43
N ALA A 219 -0.80 5.87 -6.46
CA ALA A 219 0.24 6.92 -6.42
C ALA A 219 0.25 7.69 -5.08
N LEU A 220 -0.94 8.02 -4.61
CA LEU A 220 -1.25 8.66 -3.33
C LEU A 220 -0.53 8.01 -2.14
N GLN A 221 -0.63 6.69 -2.01
CA GLN A 221 -0.04 5.93 -0.91
C GLN A 221 1.50 6.01 -0.94
N MET A 222 2.07 6.03 -2.15
CA MET A 222 3.52 6.07 -2.37
C MET A 222 4.10 7.48 -2.20
N ARG A 223 3.33 8.52 -2.56
CA ARG A 223 3.76 9.92 -2.36
C ARG A 223 3.76 10.30 -0.88
N PHE A 224 2.79 9.85 -0.09
CA PHE A 224 2.75 10.14 1.35
C PHE A 224 3.81 9.41 2.17
N SER A 225 4.30 8.26 1.74
CA SER A 225 5.42 7.60 2.42
C SER A 225 6.70 8.42 2.43
N LYS A 226 6.91 9.37 1.51
CA LYS A 226 8.01 10.36 1.62
C LYS A 226 7.95 11.11 2.95
N MET A 227 6.74 11.43 3.41
CA MET A 227 6.55 12.20 4.64
C MET A 227 6.87 11.40 5.90
N LYS A 228 6.89 10.05 5.83
CA LYS A 228 7.33 9.22 6.97
C LYS A 228 8.78 9.52 7.36
N ILE A 229 9.65 9.90 6.41
CA ILE A 229 11.03 10.34 6.70
C ILE A 229 11.03 11.57 7.61
N HIS A 230 10.03 12.44 7.43
CA HIS A 230 9.84 13.65 8.23
C HIS A 230 8.90 13.43 9.44
N GLY A 231 8.68 12.18 9.84
CA GLY A 231 7.87 11.82 11.01
C GLY A 231 6.35 11.88 10.79
N ILE A 232 5.89 12.02 9.55
CA ILE A 232 4.47 12.10 9.21
C ILE A 232 4.01 10.79 8.60
N ASP A 233 3.21 10.04 9.35
CA ASP A 233 2.51 8.86 8.87
C ASP A 233 1.02 9.20 8.69
N ILE A 234 0.63 9.50 7.46
CA ILE A 234 -0.74 9.94 7.16
C ILE A 234 -1.81 8.91 7.55
N TYR A 235 -1.46 7.61 7.60
CA TYR A 235 -2.44 6.59 7.94
C TYR A 235 -2.77 6.65 9.43
N THR A 236 -1.75 6.63 10.27
CA THR A 236 -1.90 6.62 11.72
C THR A 236 -2.26 7.99 12.27
N GLN A 237 -1.80 9.06 11.63
CA GLN A 237 -2.04 10.44 12.08
C GLN A 237 -3.31 11.07 11.49
N TYR A 238 -3.89 10.51 10.42
CA TYR A 238 -5.05 11.12 9.77
C TYR A 238 -6.08 10.12 9.22
N THR A 239 -5.78 9.32 8.19
CA THR A 239 -6.84 8.58 7.47
C THR A 239 -7.54 7.54 8.34
N ASN A 240 -6.81 6.84 9.21
CA ASN A 240 -7.41 5.88 10.14
C ASN A 240 -8.27 6.61 11.17
N ILE A 241 -7.78 7.72 11.74
CA ILE A 241 -8.52 8.54 12.71
C ILE A 241 -9.81 9.07 12.08
N PHE A 242 -9.74 9.59 10.85
CA PHE A 242 -10.90 10.07 10.08
C PHE A 242 -11.95 8.96 9.90
N ARG A 243 -11.49 7.76 9.50
CA ARG A 243 -12.35 6.59 9.31
C ARG A 243 -12.98 6.13 10.61
N ASP A 244 -12.18 6.00 11.66
CA ASP A 244 -12.62 5.46 12.94
C ASP A 244 -13.67 6.38 13.58
N ARG A 245 -13.50 7.70 13.47
CA ARG A 245 -14.53 8.69 13.89
C ARG A 245 -15.86 8.51 13.17
N LEU A 246 -15.85 8.27 11.86
CA LEU A 246 -17.07 8.01 11.11
C LEU A 246 -17.75 6.70 11.56
N LEU A 247 -16.97 5.64 11.75
CA LEU A 247 -17.47 4.35 12.21
C LEU A 247 -18.05 4.43 13.63
N GLU A 248 -17.43 5.20 14.53
CA GLU A 248 -17.92 5.46 15.89
C GLU A 248 -19.29 6.16 15.90
N HIS A 249 -19.60 6.96 14.87
CA HIS A 249 -20.90 7.61 14.66
C HIS A 249 -21.86 6.76 13.81
N GLY A 250 -21.51 5.51 13.51
CA GLY A 250 -22.35 4.57 12.75
C GLY A 250 -22.22 4.66 11.22
N TYR A 251 -21.35 5.53 10.70
CA TYR A 251 -21.23 5.78 9.27
C TYR A 251 -20.20 4.88 8.58
N ASN A 252 -20.66 3.98 7.72
CA ASN A 252 -19.79 3.09 6.94
C ASN A 252 -19.87 3.34 5.42
N PHE A 253 -19.20 4.39 4.96
CA PHE A 253 -19.15 4.76 3.53
C PHE A 253 -17.99 4.11 2.76
N PHE A 254 -17.17 3.26 3.39
CA PHE A 254 -15.86 2.87 2.87
C PHE A 254 -15.86 1.67 1.91
N VAL A 255 -16.86 1.61 1.04
CA VAL A 255 -17.00 0.55 0.04
C VAL A 255 -17.08 1.19 -1.36
N PRO A 256 -16.13 0.92 -2.27
CA PRO A 256 -15.03 -0.05 -2.21
C PRO A 256 -13.76 0.47 -1.52
N LYS A 257 -12.96 -0.41 -0.91
CA LYS A 257 -11.75 -0.14 -0.09
C LYS A 257 -10.86 1.07 -0.47
N LYS A 258 -10.71 1.38 -1.76
CA LYS A 258 -10.00 2.61 -2.22
C LYS A 258 -10.53 3.91 -1.59
N THR A 259 -11.80 3.92 -1.19
CA THR A 259 -12.46 5.06 -0.53
C THR A 259 -11.94 5.33 0.89
N GLU A 260 -11.30 4.35 1.54
CA GLU A 260 -10.64 4.51 2.84
C GLU A 260 -9.54 5.58 2.80
N VAL A 261 -8.99 5.85 1.61
CA VAL A 261 -7.95 6.87 1.41
C VAL A 261 -8.48 8.06 0.63
N SER A 262 -9.26 7.86 -0.44
CA SER A 262 -9.66 8.98 -1.29
C SER A 262 -10.60 9.98 -0.60
N TYR A 263 -11.49 9.55 0.30
CA TYR A 263 -12.37 10.48 1.02
C TYR A 263 -11.61 11.36 2.03
N PRO A 264 -10.80 10.80 2.97
CA PRO A 264 -10.02 11.64 3.87
C PRO A 264 -9.13 12.63 3.12
N ILE A 265 -8.45 12.18 2.05
CA ILE A 265 -7.51 13.03 1.32
C ILE A 265 -8.21 14.17 0.58
N ALA A 266 -9.34 13.92 -0.09
CA ALA A 266 -10.10 15.00 -0.71
C ALA A 266 -10.58 16.03 0.32
N THR A 267 -10.88 15.59 1.54
CA THR A 267 -11.35 16.48 2.63
C THR A 267 -10.24 17.39 3.17
N LEU A 268 -8.96 17.09 2.91
CA LEU A 268 -7.85 18.00 3.22
C LEU A 268 -7.79 19.23 2.31
N ASN A 269 -8.51 19.24 1.18
CA ASN A 269 -8.45 20.32 0.20
C ASN A 269 -8.79 21.69 0.82
N SER A 270 -9.83 21.76 1.66
CA SER A 270 -10.23 23.01 2.33
C SER A 270 -9.14 23.52 3.28
N ALA A 271 -8.50 22.62 4.04
CA ALA A 271 -7.43 23.01 4.96
C ALA A 271 -6.17 23.43 4.19
N TYR A 272 -5.87 22.77 3.07
CA TYR A 272 -4.81 23.17 2.16
C TYR A 272 -5.04 24.59 1.61
N GLU A 273 -6.25 24.90 1.14
CA GLU A 273 -6.57 26.25 0.63
C GLU A 273 -6.41 27.31 1.73
N ILE A 274 -6.87 27.04 2.95
CA ILE A 274 -6.68 27.93 4.11
C ILE A 274 -5.20 28.14 4.45
N ILE A 275 -4.41 27.07 4.57
CA ILE A 275 -3.01 27.16 4.97
C ILE A 275 -2.16 27.85 3.90
N THR A 276 -2.48 27.64 2.63
CA THR A 276 -1.77 28.27 1.51
C THR A 276 -2.32 29.65 1.14
N GLY A 277 -3.33 30.16 1.84
CA GLY A 277 -3.94 31.47 1.59
C GLY A 277 -4.64 31.57 0.23
N LYS A 278 -5.17 30.47 -0.29
CA LYS A 278 -5.86 30.42 -1.59
C LYS A 278 -7.36 30.62 -1.43
N GLU A 279 -7.95 31.36 -2.36
CA GLU A 279 -9.40 31.39 -2.51
C GLU A 279 -9.90 30.04 -3.03
N HIS A 280 -11.11 29.67 -2.60
CA HIS A 280 -11.72 28.42 -3.01
C HIS A 280 -11.92 28.34 -4.53
N THR A 281 -11.46 27.26 -5.14
CA THR A 281 -11.81 26.92 -6.53
C THR A 281 -12.51 25.56 -6.61
N GLU A 282 -13.35 25.38 -7.62
CA GLU A 282 -14.13 24.15 -7.80
C GLU A 282 -13.26 22.88 -7.83
N ALA A 283 -12.00 23.02 -8.25
CA ALA A 283 -11.04 21.94 -8.30
C ALA A 283 -10.60 21.42 -6.92
N TYR A 284 -10.88 22.13 -5.83
CA TYR A 284 -10.55 21.78 -4.44
C TYR A 284 -11.79 21.41 -3.62
N THR A 285 -12.89 21.08 -4.30
CA THR A 285 -14.07 20.54 -3.63
C THR A 285 -13.71 19.23 -2.91
N PRO A 286 -14.23 18.96 -1.69
CA PRO A 286 -13.89 17.76 -0.92
C PRO A 286 -14.62 16.51 -1.44
N ILE A 287 -14.37 16.16 -2.71
CA ILE A 287 -14.88 14.97 -3.40
C ILE A 287 -13.73 14.10 -3.93
N PRO A 288 -13.89 12.77 -4.02
CA PRO A 288 -12.81 11.86 -4.43
C PRO A 288 -12.14 12.14 -5.76
N SER A 289 -12.85 12.77 -6.71
CA SER A 289 -12.27 13.09 -8.03
C SER A 289 -11.27 14.24 -7.97
N ASP A 290 -11.24 14.97 -6.86
CA ASP A 290 -10.57 16.26 -6.73
C ASP A 290 -9.42 16.17 -5.72
N THR A 291 -8.87 14.97 -5.47
CA THR A 291 -7.69 14.81 -4.59
C THR A 291 -6.51 15.65 -5.10
N LYS A 292 -5.82 16.34 -4.18
CA LYS A 292 -4.70 17.24 -4.48
C LYS A 292 -3.38 16.72 -3.94
N GLU A 293 -3.09 15.49 -4.31
CA GLU A 293 -1.97 14.70 -3.80
C GLU A 293 -0.63 15.43 -3.98
N ASN A 294 -0.38 15.95 -5.19
CA ASN A 294 0.87 16.62 -5.53
C ASN A 294 1.06 17.91 -4.73
N GLN A 295 -0.04 18.65 -4.55
CA GLN A 295 -0.04 19.89 -3.80
C GLN A 295 0.16 19.63 -2.30
N LEU A 296 -0.55 18.64 -1.74
CA LEU A 296 -0.36 18.22 -0.36
C LEU A 296 1.07 17.74 -0.11
N CYS A 297 1.68 17.03 -1.06
CA CYS A 297 3.07 16.55 -0.96
C CYS A 297 4.13 17.65 -1.11
N SER A 298 3.76 18.83 -1.62
CA SER A 298 4.66 19.97 -1.73
C SER A 298 4.69 20.85 -0.47
N LEU A 299 3.79 20.63 0.48
CA LEU A 299 3.76 21.35 1.74
C LEU A 299 4.89 20.92 2.68
N LYS A 300 5.30 21.82 3.58
CA LYS A 300 6.22 21.49 4.67
C LYS A 300 5.56 20.53 5.66
N PRO A 301 6.34 19.68 6.37
CA PRO A 301 5.79 18.77 7.38
C PRO A 301 4.83 19.42 8.38
N SER A 302 5.19 20.58 8.93
CA SER A 302 4.35 21.32 9.88
C SER A 302 3.04 21.82 9.26
N GLU A 303 3.04 22.20 7.98
CA GLU A 303 1.84 22.67 7.27
C GLU A 303 0.87 21.51 7.04
N ILE A 304 1.38 20.32 6.74
CA ILE A 304 0.56 19.11 6.54
C ILE A 304 -0.04 18.62 7.84
N GLN A 305 0.74 18.59 8.92
CA GLN A 305 0.21 18.28 10.25
C GLN A 305 -0.90 19.26 10.62
N ARG A 306 -0.71 20.55 10.31
CA ARG A 306 -1.75 21.55 10.51
C ARG A 306 -2.98 21.31 9.63
N CYS A 307 -2.84 20.84 8.39
CA CYS A 307 -3.98 20.39 7.59
C CYS A 307 -4.75 19.29 8.31
N PHE A 308 -4.06 18.28 8.84
CA PHE A 308 -4.70 17.16 9.55
C PHE A 308 -5.46 17.65 10.77
N GLU A 309 -4.85 18.49 11.61
CA GLU A 309 -5.47 19.07 12.80
C GLU A 309 -6.76 19.85 12.46
N LEU A 310 -6.70 20.75 11.48
CA LEU A 310 -7.84 21.58 11.09
C LEU A 310 -8.98 20.72 10.55
N THR A 311 -8.68 19.79 9.65
CA THR A 311 -9.71 18.92 9.05
C THR A 311 -10.31 17.96 10.07
N LEU A 312 -9.52 17.36 10.96
CA LEU A 312 -10.03 16.49 12.02
C LEU A 312 -10.91 17.27 13.00
N LYS A 313 -10.49 18.45 13.45
CA LYS A 313 -11.32 19.29 14.33
C LYS A 313 -12.64 19.67 13.66
N ALA A 314 -12.60 20.00 12.37
CA ALA A 314 -13.80 20.33 11.60
C ALA A 314 -14.71 19.11 11.36
N LEU A 315 -14.14 17.92 11.21
CA LEU A 315 -14.90 16.67 11.10
C LEU A 315 -15.69 16.40 12.38
N ASP A 316 -15.05 16.54 13.54
CA ASP A 316 -15.73 16.36 14.84
C ASP A 316 -16.91 17.33 14.95
N LYS A 317 -16.71 18.59 14.55
CA LYS A 317 -17.77 19.61 14.54
C LYS A 317 -18.89 19.27 13.55
N ALA A 318 -18.56 18.72 12.37
CA ALA A 318 -19.56 18.29 11.39
C ALA A 318 -20.44 17.15 11.91
N LEU A 319 -19.82 16.14 12.54
CA LEU A 319 -20.52 15.00 13.12
C LEU A 319 -21.40 15.44 14.29
N GLN A 320 -20.86 16.27 15.19
CA GLN A 320 -21.60 16.85 16.31
C GLN A 320 -22.79 17.69 15.82
N PHE A 321 -22.61 18.52 14.79
CA PHE A 321 -23.68 19.35 14.22
C PHE A 321 -24.86 18.51 13.72
N ILE A 322 -24.58 17.44 12.98
CA ILE A 322 -25.61 16.50 12.47
C ILE A 322 -26.38 15.88 13.63
N GLN A 323 -25.68 15.45 14.68
CA GLN A 323 -26.27 14.82 15.85
C GLN A 323 -27.11 15.79 16.69
N GLU A 324 -26.56 16.96 17.04
CA GLU A 324 -27.23 17.96 17.89
C GLU A 324 -28.51 18.49 17.25
N HIS A 325 -28.55 18.58 15.92
CA HIS A 325 -29.69 19.09 15.17
C HIS A 325 -30.63 17.96 14.69
N ASN A 326 -30.39 16.72 15.11
CA ASN A 326 -31.17 15.52 14.73
C ASN A 326 -31.42 15.43 13.22
N LEU A 327 -30.39 15.70 12.42
CA LEU A 327 -30.49 15.66 10.97
C LEU A 327 -30.59 14.20 10.50
N GLN A 328 -31.20 13.99 9.32
CA GLN A 328 -31.33 12.66 8.74
C GLN A 328 -29.96 12.01 8.50
N GLU A 329 -29.89 10.70 8.69
CA GLU A 329 -28.68 9.93 8.40
C GLU A 329 -28.26 10.15 6.93
N PRO A 330 -27.01 10.58 6.68
CA PRO A 330 -26.56 10.87 5.33
C PRO A 330 -26.48 9.59 4.49
N ASP A 331 -27.08 9.60 3.30
CA ASP A 331 -27.00 8.48 2.35
C ASP A 331 -25.67 8.48 1.56
N ARG A 332 -24.91 9.58 1.65
CA ARG A 332 -23.62 9.79 1.00
C ARG A 332 -22.65 10.52 1.91
N ILE A 333 -21.35 10.24 1.73
CA ILE A 333 -20.31 10.89 2.52
C ILE A 333 -20.17 12.40 2.24
N ASP A 334 -20.64 12.86 1.07
CA ASP A 334 -20.61 14.25 0.63
C ASP A 334 -21.19 15.22 1.66
N TYR A 335 -22.30 14.87 2.31
CA TYR A 335 -22.89 15.67 3.37
C TYR A 335 -21.86 15.98 4.47
N ILE A 336 -21.11 14.95 4.89
CA ILE A 336 -20.11 15.07 5.95
C ILE A 336 -18.86 15.79 5.45
N THR A 337 -18.33 15.42 4.27
CA THR A 337 -17.09 16.06 3.77
C THR A 337 -17.32 17.54 3.44
N TYR A 338 -18.52 17.93 3.04
CA TYR A 338 -18.87 19.31 2.73
C TYR A 338 -19.05 20.14 3.99
N LEU A 339 -19.77 19.64 4.99
CA LEU A 339 -19.84 20.29 6.31
C LEU A 339 -18.46 20.38 6.96
N THR A 340 -17.65 19.34 6.85
CA THR A 340 -16.24 19.36 7.32
C THR A 340 -15.48 20.48 6.62
N GLY A 341 -15.55 20.56 5.28
CA GLY A 341 -14.91 21.64 4.52
C GLY A 341 -15.40 23.03 4.94
N TYR A 342 -16.72 23.19 5.14
CA TYR A 342 -17.31 24.43 5.63
C TYR A 342 -16.74 24.85 6.99
N PHE A 343 -16.67 23.92 7.95
CA PHE A 343 -16.11 24.21 9.28
C PHE A 343 -14.60 24.42 9.30
N VAL A 344 -13.87 24.00 8.26
CA VAL A 344 -12.48 24.43 8.07
C VAL A 344 -12.40 25.91 7.67
N TYR A 345 -13.26 26.36 6.76
CA TYR A 345 -13.30 27.77 6.35
C TYR A 345 -13.84 28.70 7.44
N TYR A 346 -14.83 28.22 8.18
CA TYR A 346 -15.60 29.00 9.13
C TYR A 346 -15.66 28.32 10.51
N PRO A 347 -14.51 28.16 11.20
CA PRO A 347 -14.43 27.40 12.45
C PRO A 347 -15.26 28.01 13.58
N ASP A 348 -15.43 29.34 13.59
CA ASP A 348 -16.11 30.08 14.65
C ASP A 348 -17.43 30.74 14.17
N ASN A 349 -17.83 30.54 12.91
CA ASN A 349 -19.03 31.17 12.36
C ASN A 349 -20.29 30.31 12.58
N MET A 350 -20.89 30.43 13.76
CA MET A 350 -22.09 29.68 14.18
C MET A 350 -23.13 30.61 14.82
N GLY A 351 -23.47 31.71 14.14
CA GLY A 351 -24.68 32.44 14.50
C GLY A 351 -25.91 31.58 14.23
N LYS A 352 -26.98 31.75 15.03
CA LYS A 352 -28.23 30.98 14.88
C LYS A 352 -28.83 31.04 13.47
N GLU A 353 -28.64 32.16 12.76
CA GLU A 353 -29.06 32.30 11.36
C GLU A 353 -28.24 31.40 10.41
N VAL A 354 -26.92 31.32 10.62
CA VAL A 354 -26.02 30.45 9.85
C VAL A 354 -26.36 28.99 10.12
N GLU A 355 -26.56 28.61 11.38
CA GLU A 355 -26.97 27.26 11.77
C GLU A 355 -28.26 26.83 11.06
N ASN A 356 -29.29 27.68 11.07
CA ASN A 356 -30.54 27.39 10.37
C ASN A 356 -30.33 27.20 8.86
N LYS A 357 -29.53 28.06 8.22
CA LYS A 357 -29.21 27.93 6.79
C LYS A 357 -28.42 26.65 6.48
N LEU A 358 -27.53 26.21 7.37
CA LEU A 358 -26.81 24.95 7.24
C LEU A 358 -27.74 23.74 7.37
N CYS A 359 -28.69 23.77 8.31
CA CYS A 359 -29.71 22.74 8.44
C CYS A 359 -30.61 22.69 7.20
N GLU A 360 -31.08 23.85 6.72
CA GLU A 360 -31.88 23.96 5.50
C GLU A 360 -31.10 23.42 4.29
N TRP A 361 -29.82 23.77 4.16
CA TRP A 361 -28.96 23.22 3.12
C TRP A 361 -28.90 21.69 3.21
N TYR A 362 -28.63 21.14 4.40
CA TYR A 362 -28.52 19.70 4.61
C TYR A 362 -29.81 18.95 4.26
N MET A 363 -30.97 19.48 4.67
CA MET A 363 -32.27 18.83 4.44
C MET A 363 -32.71 18.89 2.97
N ASN A 364 -32.30 19.91 2.22
CA ASN A 364 -32.76 20.15 0.85
C ASN A 364 -31.77 19.66 -0.22
N VAL A 365 -30.48 19.53 0.10
CA VAL A 365 -29.49 19.07 -0.85
C VAL A 365 -29.68 17.58 -1.14
N ASN A 366 -29.54 17.21 -2.41
CA ASN A 366 -29.65 15.82 -2.87
C ASN A 366 -28.49 15.49 -3.81
N PHE A 367 -27.56 14.65 -3.35
CA PHE A 367 -26.40 14.24 -4.13
C PHE A 367 -26.66 13.01 -5.02
N LYS A 368 -27.87 12.46 -5.02
CA LYS A 368 -28.24 11.32 -5.88
C LYS A 368 -28.28 11.77 -7.35
N ASN A 369 -27.61 11.02 -8.22
CA ASN A 369 -27.50 11.29 -9.66
C ASN A 369 -26.90 12.66 -10.05
N GLN A 370 -26.24 13.37 -9.12
CA GLN A 370 -25.53 14.60 -9.46
C GLN A 370 -24.20 14.32 -10.18
N SER A 371 -23.91 15.12 -11.21
CA SER A 371 -22.59 15.16 -11.85
C SER A 371 -21.54 15.77 -10.90
N ASN A 372 -20.26 15.51 -11.15
CA ASN A 372 -19.19 16.13 -10.36
C ASN A 372 -19.23 17.66 -10.45
N THR A 373 -19.60 18.24 -11.60
CA THR A 373 -19.79 19.70 -11.72
C THR A 373 -20.91 20.22 -10.82
N GLY A 374 -22.03 19.49 -10.73
CA GLY A 374 -23.13 19.84 -9.83
C GLY A 374 -22.69 19.80 -8.36
N ARG A 375 -21.98 18.74 -7.98
CA ARG A 375 -21.40 18.57 -6.64
C ARG A 375 -20.45 19.72 -6.26
N ARG A 376 -19.56 20.14 -7.16
CA ARG A 376 -18.64 21.28 -6.94
C ARG A 376 -19.40 22.59 -6.74
N THR A 377 -20.41 22.83 -7.59
CA THR A 377 -21.29 24.00 -7.48
C THR A 377 -21.99 24.04 -6.11
N GLU A 378 -22.42 22.89 -5.61
CA GLU A 378 -23.14 22.79 -4.34
C GLU A 378 -22.24 23.12 -3.14
N PHE A 379 -20.99 22.66 -3.14
CA PHE A 379 -20.02 23.05 -2.12
C PHE A 379 -19.74 24.55 -2.15
N LYS A 380 -19.60 25.13 -3.35
CA LYS A 380 -19.41 26.58 -3.51
C LYS A 380 -20.59 27.38 -2.95
N LYS A 381 -21.83 26.90 -3.12
CA LYS A 381 -23.02 27.53 -2.50
C LYS A 381 -22.97 27.43 -0.98
N LEU A 382 -22.62 26.26 -0.44
CA LEU A 382 -22.46 26.06 1.00
C LEU A 382 -21.48 27.06 1.60
N LEU A 383 -20.33 27.29 0.96
CA LEU A 383 -19.34 28.28 1.41
C LEU A 383 -19.84 29.74 1.37
N ASN A 384 -20.94 30.04 0.67
CA ASN A 384 -21.54 31.39 0.67
C ASN A 384 -22.48 31.62 1.86
N ILE A 385 -22.77 30.60 2.66
CA ILE A 385 -23.51 30.76 3.91
C ILE A 385 -22.56 31.38 4.94
N LYS A 386 -22.60 32.71 5.11
CA LYS A 386 -21.76 33.46 6.04
C LYS A 386 -22.63 34.38 6.89
N SER A 387 -22.17 34.66 8.11
CA SER A 387 -22.71 35.70 9.02
C SER A 387 -22.72 37.08 8.40
#